data_AF-A0A6J8ADY2-F1
#
_entry.id   AF-A0A6J8ADY2-F1
#
_cell.length_a   1.000
_cell.length_b   1.000
_cell.length_c   1.000
_cell.angle_alpha   90.00
_cell.angle_beta   90.00
_cell.angle_gamma   90.00
#
_symmetry.space_group_name_H-M   'P 1'
#
loop_
_entity.id
_entity.type
_entity.pdbx_description
1 polymer ?
#
loop_
_entity_poly.entity_id
_entity_poly.type
_entity_poly.pdbx_seq_one_letter_code
_entity_poly.pdbx_strand_id
1 'polypeptide(L)'
;MKYRSVSVRTFKRQWHDYSPNIVVTKPCTDLCQKCQEYAGKISNSGNLSEEEKQLLLNQYNIHVQLAKEQRDYYREQVKLSKQNYMDLPDALKQSVQTTLHYSWDYAQQVHFPHHAQQVGPIYFKTPRKCNVFGVCSEGSGKQSFYLIDEAESIGKGAHSVVSMVHHYFNKFGHGETDAKIHFDNCTGQNKNNIVLWYALWRVMTGLHKSIEYSMMIAGHTKFEPDWAVWKLHWRNSAAETLSEVAETVTRSSRNGHNIPQVVGNIQDPVMFYEWKPYLQQYFKTLKHITDYHHFYMDSQHQGVVTCRENASSESYSFNLLKCKTKTPPGGELPQPSNMKGLEPARQWYLYEQIRQHCYSDSAKNITCPKPLVPKKEIDLTQQDQHNAKSNGGRKKALLN
;
A
#
# COMPACT_ATOMS: atom_id res chain seq x y z
N MET A 1 22.05 -32.74 26.72
CA MET A 1 21.44 -33.27 25.48
C MET A 1 21.83 -32.38 24.31
N LYS A 2 22.53 -32.91 23.29
CA LYS A 2 22.77 -32.19 22.02
C LYS A 2 21.52 -32.36 21.16
N TYR A 3 20.73 -31.30 21.00
CA TYR A 3 19.61 -31.32 20.06
C TYR A 3 20.19 -31.38 18.63
N ARG A 4 19.86 -32.44 17.88
CA ARG A 4 20.15 -32.51 16.44
C ARG A 4 19.17 -31.58 15.72
N SER A 5 19.68 -30.62 14.97
CA SER A 5 18.87 -29.80 14.07
C SER A 5 18.28 -30.70 12.97
N VAL A 6 16.96 -30.70 12.84
CA VAL A 6 16.24 -31.45 11.80
C VAL A 6 15.70 -30.46 10.78
N SER A 7 15.79 -30.78 9.48
CA SER A 7 15.22 -29.93 8.44
C SER A 7 13.70 -29.86 8.57
N VAL A 8 13.09 -28.72 8.19
CA VAL A 8 11.62 -28.55 8.18
C VAL A 8 10.93 -29.65 7.37
N ARG A 9 11.56 -30.13 6.28
CA ARG A 9 11.04 -31.21 5.45
C ARG A 9 10.96 -32.53 6.23
N THR A 10 12.02 -32.89 6.96
CA THR A 10 12.07 -34.12 7.76
C THR A 10 11.07 -34.05 8.92
N PHE A 11 10.95 -32.89 9.58
CA PHE A 11 9.94 -32.66 10.60
C PHE A 11 8.51 -32.84 10.05
N LYS A 12 8.18 -32.19 8.92
CA LYS A 12 6.87 -32.32 8.28
C LYS A 12 6.54 -33.75 7.87
N ARG A 13 7.53 -34.51 7.38
CA ARG A 13 7.35 -35.94 7.06
C ARG A 13 7.01 -36.75 8.31
N GLN A 14 7.83 -36.67 9.34
CA GLN A 14 7.56 -37.39 10.60
C GLN A 14 6.22 -36.97 11.23
N TRP A 15 5.88 -35.68 11.19
CA TRP A 15 4.58 -35.19 11.65
C TRP A 15 3.42 -35.82 10.90
N HIS A 16 3.54 -35.98 9.57
CA HIS A 16 2.52 -36.64 8.76
C HIS A 16 2.40 -38.13 9.10
N ASP A 17 3.54 -38.82 9.29
CA ASP A 17 3.59 -40.25 9.60
C ASP A 17 3.02 -40.56 11.00
N TYR A 18 3.32 -39.73 12.01
CA TYR A 18 2.90 -39.96 13.41
C TYR A 18 1.61 -39.24 13.80
N SER A 19 1.16 -38.26 13.02
CA SER A 19 -0.05 -37.48 13.30
C SER A 19 -0.84 -37.20 12.02
N PRO A 20 -1.28 -38.25 11.29
CA PRO A 20 -1.93 -38.10 9.99
C PRO A 20 -3.24 -37.30 10.05
N ASN A 21 -3.90 -37.30 11.21
CA ASN A 21 -5.14 -36.57 11.47
C ASN A 21 -4.89 -35.10 11.90
N ILE A 22 -3.65 -34.71 12.22
CA ILE A 22 -3.28 -33.36 12.61
C ILE A 22 -2.56 -32.70 11.44
N VAL A 23 -3.34 -32.09 10.56
CA VAL A 23 -2.82 -31.37 9.40
C VAL A 23 -2.44 -29.95 9.81
N VAL A 24 -1.21 -29.53 9.52
CA VAL A 24 -0.87 -28.11 9.57
C VAL A 24 -1.64 -27.42 8.46
N THR A 25 -2.59 -26.55 8.82
CA THR A 25 -3.36 -25.77 7.84
C THR A 25 -2.37 -25.09 6.90
N LYS A 26 -2.56 -25.26 5.58
CA LYS A 26 -1.79 -24.49 4.60
C LYS A 26 -2.03 -23.02 4.93
N PRO A 27 -1.00 -22.16 4.96
CA PRO A 27 -1.22 -20.73 5.16
C PRO A 27 -2.26 -20.24 4.16
N CYS A 28 -3.42 -19.81 4.66
CA CYS A 28 -4.46 -19.28 3.78
C CYS A 28 -3.93 -17.96 3.20
N THR A 29 -3.65 -17.96 1.91
CA THR A 29 -3.32 -16.74 1.16
C THR A 29 -4.57 -16.24 0.46
N ASP A 30 -4.69 -14.93 0.23
CA ASP A 30 -5.84 -14.35 -0.50
C ASP A 30 -7.16 -14.47 0.29
N LEU A 31 -7.11 -14.06 1.57
CA LEU A 31 -8.25 -14.09 2.47
C LEU A 31 -9.27 -13.01 2.10
N CYS A 32 -10.28 -13.41 1.33
CA CYS A 32 -11.41 -12.55 0.99
C CYS A 32 -12.57 -12.75 1.97
N GLN A 33 -13.02 -11.67 2.61
CA GLN A 33 -14.18 -11.69 3.50
C GLN A 33 -15.44 -12.19 2.77
N LYS A 34 -15.66 -11.73 1.54
CA LYS A 34 -16.83 -12.14 0.73
C LYS A 34 -16.81 -13.64 0.43
N CYS A 35 -15.64 -14.21 0.13
CA CYS A 35 -15.49 -15.67 -0.03
C CYS A 35 -15.79 -16.41 1.28
N GLN A 36 -15.34 -15.91 2.43
CA GLN A 36 -15.65 -16.51 3.73
C GLN A 36 -17.15 -16.45 4.05
N GLU A 37 -17.79 -15.34 3.77
CA GLU A 37 -19.24 -15.17 3.94
C GLU A 37 -20.01 -16.14 3.04
N TYR A 38 -19.64 -16.26 1.76
CA TYR A 38 -20.26 -17.23 0.85
C TYR A 38 -20.04 -18.66 1.32
N ALA A 39 -18.80 -19.04 1.65
CA ALA A 39 -18.48 -20.38 2.15
C ALA A 39 -19.27 -20.71 3.42
N GLY A 40 -19.40 -19.76 4.36
CA GLY A 40 -20.20 -19.92 5.57
C GLY A 40 -21.69 -20.09 5.27
N LYS A 41 -22.25 -19.29 4.35
CA LYS A 41 -23.66 -19.41 3.93
C LYS A 41 -23.93 -20.73 3.21
N ILE A 42 -23.03 -21.17 2.33
CA ILE A 42 -23.12 -22.45 1.61
C ILE A 42 -23.03 -23.61 2.61
N SER A 43 -22.09 -23.56 3.56
CA SER A 43 -21.96 -24.61 4.58
C SER A 43 -23.19 -24.73 5.49
N ASN A 44 -23.93 -23.63 5.69
CA ASN A 44 -25.11 -23.57 6.56
C ASN A 44 -26.43 -23.54 5.76
N SER A 45 -26.43 -23.98 4.50
CA SER A 45 -27.58 -23.84 3.60
C SER A 45 -28.71 -24.85 3.82
N GLY A 46 -28.72 -25.58 4.94
CA GLY A 46 -29.65 -26.69 5.20
C GLY A 46 -31.13 -26.28 5.17
N ASN A 47 -31.43 -25.02 5.49
CA ASN A 47 -32.78 -24.47 5.54
C ASN A 47 -33.15 -23.63 4.30
N LEU A 48 -32.25 -23.50 3.32
CA LEU A 48 -32.50 -22.74 2.09
C LEU A 48 -33.20 -23.62 1.05
N SER A 49 -34.05 -23.01 0.23
CA SER A 49 -34.58 -23.64 -0.98
C SER A 49 -33.48 -23.94 -2.00
N GLU A 50 -33.75 -24.84 -2.96
CA GLU A 50 -32.79 -25.13 -4.03
C GLU A 50 -32.51 -23.91 -4.92
N GLU A 51 -33.50 -23.05 -5.13
CA GLU A 51 -33.36 -21.80 -5.88
C GLU A 51 -32.40 -20.83 -5.17
N GLU A 52 -32.53 -20.67 -3.86
CA GLU A 52 -31.64 -19.84 -3.04
C GLU A 52 -30.22 -20.39 -3.00
N LYS A 53 -30.06 -21.73 -2.88
CA LYS A 53 -28.76 -22.39 -2.95
C LYS A 53 -28.09 -22.15 -4.31
N GLN A 54 -28.85 -22.30 -5.40
CA GLN A 54 -28.34 -22.08 -6.75
C GLN A 54 -27.92 -20.62 -6.95
N LEU A 55 -28.72 -19.66 -6.48
CA LEU A 55 -28.39 -18.24 -6.54
C LEU A 55 -27.10 -17.93 -5.77
N LEU A 56 -26.97 -18.47 -4.56
CA LEU A 56 -25.80 -18.29 -3.70
C LEU A 56 -24.52 -18.85 -4.36
N LEU A 57 -24.60 -20.05 -4.94
CA LEU A 57 -23.51 -20.67 -5.69
C LEU A 57 -23.13 -19.86 -6.92
N ASN A 58 -24.12 -19.37 -7.67
CA ASN A 58 -23.89 -18.53 -8.84
C ASN A 58 -23.17 -17.23 -8.46
N GLN A 59 -23.61 -16.55 -7.40
CA GLN A 59 -22.96 -15.33 -6.92
C GLN A 59 -21.52 -15.56 -6.44
N TYR A 60 -21.28 -16.67 -5.74
CA TYR A 60 -19.93 -17.06 -5.33
C TYR A 60 -19.04 -17.34 -6.54
N ASN A 61 -19.52 -18.10 -7.53
CA ASN A 61 -18.79 -18.41 -8.75
C ASN A 61 -18.47 -17.15 -9.57
N ILE A 62 -19.42 -16.22 -9.70
CA ILE A 62 -19.20 -14.93 -10.36
C ILE A 62 -18.06 -14.16 -9.67
N HIS A 63 -18.09 -14.09 -8.34
CA HIS A 63 -17.05 -13.40 -7.58
C HIS A 63 -15.66 -14.01 -7.76
N VAL A 64 -15.55 -15.34 -7.67
CA VAL A 64 -14.28 -16.06 -7.85
C VAL A 64 -13.77 -15.94 -9.28
N GLN A 65 -14.67 -16.05 -10.28
CA GLN A 65 -14.31 -15.93 -11.68
C GLN A 65 -13.81 -14.52 -12.01
N LEU A 66 -14.46 -13.49 -11.48
CA LEU A 66 -14.02 -12.10 -11.61
C LEU A 66 -12.64 -11.88 -10.96
N ALA A 67 -12.42 -12.40 -9.76
CA ALA A 67 -11.12 -12.31 -9.09
C ALA A 67 -10.01 -12.99 -9.89
N LYS A 68 -10.31 -14.15 -10.50
CA LYS A 68 -9.40 -14.87 -11.38
C LYS A 68 -9.08 -14.07 -12.65
N GLU A 69 -10.10 -13.55 -13.32
CA GLU A 69 -9.94 -12.73 -14.53
C GLU A 69 -9.01 -11.54 -14.29
N GLN A 70 -9.24 -10.77 -13.22
CA GLN A 70 -8.40 -9.64 -12.85
C GLN A 70 -6.97 -10.06 -12.51
N ARG A 71 -6.80 -11.19 -11.83
CA ARG A 71 -5.47 -11.73 -11.50
C ARG A 71 -4.70 -12.16 -12.74
N ASP A 72 -5.38 -12.80 -13.69
CA ASP A 72 -4.76 -13.25 -14.92
C ASP A 72 -4.36 -12.04 -15.79
N TYR A 73 -5.20 -11.00 -15.84
CA TYR A 73 -4.84 -9.71 -16.45
C TYR A 73 -3.59 -9.09 -15.81
N TYR A 74 -3.53 -9.00 -14.48
CA TYR A 74 -2.33 -8.51 -13.78
C TYR A 74 -1.08 -9.28 -14.17
N ARG A 75 -1.13 -10.63 -14.14
CA ARG A 75 0.00 -11.50 -14.48
C ARG A 75 0.47 -11.30 -15.91
N GLU A 76 -0.46 -11.11 -16.84
CA GLU A 76 -0.15 -10.80 -18.22
C GLU A 76 0.59 -9.47 -18.35
N GLN A 77 0.11 -8.41 -17.70
CA GLN A 77 0.77 -7.09 -17.72
C GLN A 77 2.18 -7.15 -17.09
N VAL A 78 2.36 -7.88 -16.00
CA VAL A 78 3.69 -8.11 -15.39
C VAL A 78 4.61 -8.83 -16.37
N LYS A 79 4.12 -9.88 -17.04
CA LYS A 79 4.90 -10.64 -18.01
C LYS A 79 5.36 -9.76 -19.17
N LEU A 80 4.45 -8.96 -19.74
CA LEU A 80 4.75 -8.03 -20.83
C LEU A 80 5.76 -6.96 -20.40
N SER A 81 5.58 -6.38 -19.21
CA SER A 81 6.50 -5.38 -18.66
C SER A 81 7.91 -5.93 -18.43
N LYS A 82 8.04 -7.16 -17.92
CA LYS A 82 9.34 -7.82 -17.77
C LYS A 82 10.02 -8.05 -19.11
N GLN A 83 9.27 -8.48 -20.12
CA GLN A 83 9.80 -8.64 -21.48
C GLN A 83 10.27 -7.31 -22.03
N ASN A 84 9.42 -6.27 -22.00
CA ASN A 84 9.77 -4.92 -22.43
C ASN A 84 11.00 -4.38 -21.71
N TYR A 85 11.17 -4.68 -20.42
CA TYR A 85 12.32 -4.23 -19.64
C TYR A 85 13.61 -5.00 -19.97
N MET A 86 13.51 -6.30 -20.25
CA MET A 86 14.66 -7.14 -20.62
C MET A 86 15.18 -6.85 -22.03
N ASP A 87 14.30 -6.52 -22.97
CA ASP A 87 14.66 -6.22 -24.36
C ASP A 87 15.37 -4.87 -24.51
N LEU A 88 15.39 -4.05 -23.45
CA LEU A 88 16.09 -2.77 -23.45
C LEU A 88 17.60 -2.96 -23.24
N PRO A 89 18.44 -2.32 -24.08
CA PRO A 89 19.86 -2.17 -23.80
C PRO A 89 20.07 -1.52 -22.43
N ASP A 90 21.08 -1.97 -21.68
CA ASP A 90 21.38 -1.45 -20.34
C ASP A 90 21.54 0.08 -20.30
N ALA A 91 22.11 0.66 -21.36
CA ALA A 91 22.29 2.10 -21.51
C ALA A 91 20.97 2.90 -21.61
N LEU A 92 19.87 2.26 -21.99
CA LEU A 92 18.58 2.92 -22.24
C LEU A 92 17.56 2.72 -21.11
N LYS A 93 17.86 1.92 -20.08
CA LYS A 93 16.95 1.60 -18.96
C LYS A 93 16.54 2.80 -18.08
N GLN A 94 17.08 3.99 -18.35
CA GLN A 94 16.78 5.25 -17.65
C GLN A 94 16.07 6.30 -18.53
N SER A 95 15.84 6.04 -19.83
CA SER A 95 15.14 6.97 -20.74
C SER A 95 14.30 6.20 -21.75
N VAL A 96 13.41 5.38 -21.22
CA VAL A 96 12.71 4.33 -21.95
C VAL A 96 11.43 4.87 -22.60
N GLN A 97 11.35 4.97 -23.93
CA GLN A 97 10.08 5.22 -24.61
C GLN A 97 9.28 3.92 -24.82
N THR A 98 8.90 3.24 -23.73
CA THR A 98 8.13 1.99 -23.76
C THR A 98 7.01 1.98 -22.72
N THR A 99 6.23 0.90 -22.76
CA THR A 99 5.23 0.57 -21.76
C THR A 99 5.84 -0.19 -20.60
N LEU A 100 5.76 0.38 -19.39
CA LEU A 100 6.12 -0.30 -18.16
C LEU A 100 4.92 -0.48 -17.24
N HIS A 101 4.97 -1.55 -16.45
CA HIS A 101 3.96 -1.89 -15.46
C HIS A 101 4.47 -1.62 -14.05
N TYR A 102 3.66 -0.95 -13.25
CA TYR A 102 3.91 -0.66 -11.86
C TYR A 102 2.79 -1.20 -10.99
N SER A 103 3.08 -1.35 -9.71
CA SER A 103 2.06 -1.57 -8.72
C SER A 103 2.39 -0.87 -7.41
N TRP A 104 1.36 -0.48 -6.65
CA TRP A 104 1.61 0.17 -5.36
C TRP A 104 0.52 -0.14 -4.33
N ASP A 105 0.91 -0.09 -3.06
CA ASP A 105 -0.01 -0.24 -1.94
C ASP A 105 0.54 0.34 -0.64
N TYR A 106 -0.36 0.63 0.29
CA TYR A 106 0.00 0.83 1.69
C TYR A 106 0.24 -0.52 2.37
N ALA A 107 1.48 -0.71 2.80
CA ALA A 107 1.83 -1.81 3.68
C ALA A 107 1.26 -1.60 5.09
N GLN A 108 1.34 -2.67 5.89
CA GLN A 108 1.04 -2.58 7.31
C GLN A 108 1.97 -1.55 7.96
N GLN A 109 1.40 -0.69 8.80
CA GLN A 109 2.19 0.24 9.60
C GLN A 109 3.16 -0.54 10.49
N VAL A 110 4.42 -0.08 10.54
CA VAL A 110 5.43 -0.59 11.47
C VAL A 110 5.64 0.42 12.60
N HIS A 111 6.15 -0.03 13.73
CA HIS A 111 6.33 0.79 14.93
C HIS A 111 7.78 0.72 15.40
N PHE A 112 8.33 1.81 15.91
CA PHE A 112 9.66 1.85 16.50
C PHE A 112 9.65 2.60 17.86
N PRO A 113 10.46 2.20 18.86
CA PRO A 113 11.44 1.12 18.81
C PRO A 113 10.82 -0.27 18.66
N HIS A 114 11.48 -1.11 17.85
CA HIS A 114 11.15 -2.51 17.61
C HIS A 114 12.36 -3.38 17.90
N HIS A 115 12.13 -4.52 18.55
CA HIS A 115 13.13 -5.53 18.83
C HIS A 115 12.49 -6.91 18.61
N ALA A 116 13.19 -7.82 17.92
CA ALA A 116 12.66 -9.17 17.66
C ALA A 116 12.30 -9.93 18.96
N GLN A 117 13.05 -9.70 20.04
CA GLN A 117 12.79 -10.24 21.38
C GLN A 117 12.14 -9.17 22.28
N GLN A 118 11.00 -8.65 21.85
CA GLN A 118 10.32 -7.56 22.55
C GLN A 118 9.84 -7.97 23.95
N VAL A 119 10.23 -7.21 24.97
CA VAL A 119 9.83 -7.46 26.37
C VAL A 119 8.35 -7.14 26.61
N GLY A 120 7.68 -7.89 27.49
CA GLY A 120 6.22 -7.82 27.70
C GLY A 120 5.59 -6.43 27.89
N PRO A 121 6.18 -5.47 28.65
CA PRO A 121 5.51 -4.21 28.97
C PRO A 121 5.19 -3.30 27.77
N ILE A 122 5.99 -3.32 26.69
CA ILE A 122 5.73 -2.50 25.50
C ILE A 122 4.60 -3.07 24.63
N TYR A 123 4.21 -4.34 24.85
CA TYR A 123 3.11 -4.99 24.11
C TYR A 123 1.76 -4.27 24.27
N PHE A 124 1.56 -3.61 25.43
CA PHE A 124 0.35 -2.84 25.73
C PHE A 124 0.46 -1.35 25.36
N LYS A 125 1.59 -0.94 24.79
CA LYS A 125 1.89 0.44 24.42
C LYS A 125 1.91 0.60 22.90
N THR A 126 1.78 1.83 22.43
CA THR A 126 1.87 2.16 21.00
C THR A 126 3.15 2.94 20.74
N PRO A 127 4.23 2.29 20.25
CA PRO A 127 5.47 2.98 19.90
C PRO A 127 5.25 4.00 18.76
N ARG A 128 6.28 4.74 18.40
CA ARG A 128 6.21 5.73 17.30
C ARG A 128 5.86 5.02 16.00
N LYS A 129 4.93 5.58 15.25
CA LYS A 129 4.40 4.95 14.05
C LYS A 129 5.22 5.30 12.82
N CYS A 130 5.41 4.34 11.93
CA CYS A 130 5.92 4.54 10.58
C CYS A 130 4.90 3.97 9.60
N ASN A 131 4.23 4.83 8.83
CA ASN A 131 3.46 4.36 7.69
C ASN A 131 4.43 3.95 6.58
N VAL A 132 4.06 2.90 5.84
CA VAL A 132 4.88 2.36 4.77
C VAL A 132 4.02 2.30 3.51
N PHE A 133 4.51 2.91 2.43
CA PHE A 133 3.89 2.81 1.11
C PHE A 133 4.91 2.25 0.12
N GLY A 134 4.55 1.17 -0.56
CA GLY A 134 5.41 0.48 -1.50
C GLY A 134 5.02 0.80 -2.94
N VAL A 135 6.01 1.11 -3.79
CA VAL A 135 5.84 1.18 -5.25
C VAL A 135 6.82 0.21 -5.90
N CYS A 136 6.29 -0.75 -6.67
CA CYS A 136 7.04 -1.75 -7.41
C CYS A 136 7.06 -1.39 -8.91
N SER A 137 8.24 -1.40 -9.51
CA SER A 137 8.40 -1.48 -10.97
C SER A 137 8.42 -2.97 -11.33
N GLU A 138 7.30 -3.48 -11.84
CA GLU A 138 7.10 -4.92 -12.09
C GLU A 138 8.05 -5.47 -13.16
N GLY A 139 8.46 -4.60 -14.10
CA GLY A 139 9.42 -4.94 -15.14
C GLY A 139 10.83 -5.14 -14.59
N SER A 140 11.29 -4.22 -13.75
CA SER A 140 12.64 -4.27 -13.17
C SER A 140 12.74 -5.13 -11.90
N GLY A 141 11.61 -5.36 -11.22
CA GLY A 141 11.55 -5.99 -9.89
C GLY A 141 12.08 -5.11 -8.75
N LYS A 142 12.30 -3.81 -8.99
CA LYS A 142 12.70 -2.84 -7.94
C LYS A 142 11.48 -2.31 -7.20
N GLN A 143 11.56 -2.32 -5.88
CA GLN A 143 10.52 -1.83 -4.98
C GLN A 143 11.05 -0.69 -4.10
N SER A 144 10.41 0.47 -4.19
CA SER A 144 10.68 1.62 -3.34
C SER A 144 9.70 1.65 -2.17
N PHE A 145 10.23 1.81 -0.96
CA PHE A 145 9.48 1.87 0.28
C PHE A 145 9.51 3.29 0.84
N TYR A 146 8.41 4.01 0.71
CA TYR A 146 8.23 5.30 1.36
C TYR A 146 7.97 5.08 2.86
N LEU A 147 8.90 5.53 3.68
CA LEU A 147 8.86 5.45 5.13
C LEU A 147 8.44 6.82 5.66
N ILE A 148 7.22 6.87 6.20
CA ILE A 148 6.57 8.11 6.64
C ILE A 148 6.50 8.10 8.15
N ASP A 149 7.24 9.01 8.80
CA ASP A 149 7.16 9.20 10.24
C ASP A 149 5.77 9.65 10.68
N GLU A 150 5.38 9.29 11.92
CA GLU A 150 4.12 9.72 12.52
C GLU A 150 3.96 11.26 12.51
N ALA A 151 5.04 12.02 12.66
CA ALA A 151 5.04 13.49 12.64
C ALA A 151 4.84 14.09 11.23
N GLU A 152 5.19 13.34 10.19
CA GLU A 152 5.20 13.79 8.79
C GLU A 152 4.00 13.27 8.00
N SER A 153 3.19 12.42 8.63
CA SER A 153 2.04 11.80 8.02
C SER A 153 0.87 12.78 7.88
N ILE A 154 0.45 13.07 6.64
CA ILE A 154 -0.81 13.76 6.33
C ILE A 154 -2.04 12.83 6.29
N GLY A 155 -1.86 11.58 6.75
CA GLY A 155 -2.84 10.49 6.61
C GLY A 155 -2.53 9.61 5.41
N LYS A 156 -3.37 8.59 5.18
CA LYS A 156 -3.17 7.59 4.12
C LYS A 156 -4.06 7.81 2.89
N GLY A 157 -4.66 9.00 2.74
CA GLY A 157 -5.64 9.28 1.68
C GLY A 157 -5.01 9.54 0.31
N ALA A 158 -5.86 9.80 -0.70
CA ALA A 158 -5.42 10.03 -2.08
C ALA A 158 -4.32 11.09 -2.25
N HIS A 159 -4.34 12.16 -1.45
CA HIS A 159 -3.32 13.21 -1.48
C HIS A 159 -1.92 12.67 -1.19
N SER A 160 -1.81 11.79 -0.19
CA SER A 160 -0.54 11.15 0.17
C SER A 160 -0.07 10.19 -0.91
N VAL A 161 -0.98 9.35 -1.44
CA VAL A 161 -0.69 8.40 -2.52
C VAL A 161 -0.17 9.14 -3.74
N VAL A 162 -0.93 10.10 -4.26
CA VAL A 162 -0.57 10.81 -5.48
C VAL A 162 0.76 11.53 -5.35
N SER A 163 1.03 12.14 -4.20
CA SER A 163 2.30 12.84 -3.97
C SER A 163 3.51 11.89 -3.97
N MET A 164 3.40 10.74 -3.30
CA MET A 164 4.48 9.73 -3.29
C MET A 164 4.68 9.10 -4.67
N VAL A 165 3.59 8.83 -5.39
CA VAL A 165 3.65 8.27 -6.74
C VAL A 165 4.21 9.30 -7.73
N HIS A 166 3.89 10.59 -7.56
CA HIS A 166 4.48 11.68 -8.35
C HIS A 166 5.99 11.78 -8.13
N HIS A 167 6.42 11.82 -6.86
CA HIS A 167 7.84 11.74 -6.52
C HIS A 167 8.50 10.49 -7.10
N TYR A 168 7.82 9.33 -7.03
CA TYR A 168 8.34 8.08 -7.56
C TYR A 168 8.64 8.18 -9.04
N PHE A 169 7.69 8.64 -9.85
CA PHE A 169 7.91 8.72 -11.29
C PHE A 169 9.02 9.71 -11.68
N ASN A 170 9.17 10.81 -10.94
CA ASN A 170 10.22 11.79 -11.21
C ASN A 170 11.62 11.26 -10.84
N LYS A 171 11.72 10.46 -9.77
CA LYS A 171 13.01 10.02 -9.22
C LYS A 171 13.42 8.60 -9.62
N PHE A 172 12.48 7.67 -9.53
CA PHE A 172 12.69 6.24 -9.71
C PHE A 172 12.05 5.70 -11.00
N GLY A 173 11.28 6.53 -11.70
CA GLY A 173 10.74 6.21 -13.03
C GLY A 173 11.85 5.91 -14.03
N HIS A 174 11.49 5.22 -15.11
CA HIS A 174 12.45 4.80 -16.14
C HIS A 174 12.38 5.70 -17.38
N GLY A 175 11.61 6.79 -17.32
CA GLY A 175 11.31 7.65 -18.47
C GLY A 175 10.22 7.08 -19.39
N GLU A 176 9.44 6.12 -18.89
CA GLU A 176 8.36 5.44 -19.61
C GLU A 176 7.34 6.41 -20.20
N THR A 177 6.94 6.17 -21.45
CA THR A 177 5.87 6.95 -22.09
C THR A 177 4.49 6.44 -21.70
N ASP A 178 4.38 5.15 -21.44
CA ASP A 178 3.11 4.47 -21.20
C ASP A 178 3.19 3.71 -19.89
N ALA A 179 2.35 4.08 -18.92
CA ALA A 179 2.37 3.48 -17.60
C ALA A 179 1.11 2.66 -17.37
N LYS A 180 1.28 1.33 -17.28
CA LYS A 180 0.24 0.44 -16.74
C LYS A 180 0.45 0.32 -15.26
N ILE A 181 -0.63 0.34 -14.49
CA ILE A 181 -0.52 0.43 -13.04
C ILE A 181 -1.62 -0.43 -12.40
N HIS A 182 -1.23 -1.24 -11.42
CA HIS A 182 -2.16 -2.01 -10.60
C HIS A 182 -2.10 -1.62 -9.12
N PHE A 183 -3.25 -1.49 -8.48
CA PHE A 183 -3.33 -1.22 -7.04
C PHE A 183 -4.65 -1.72 -6.44
N ASP A 184 -4.81 -1.57 -5.13
CA ASP A 184 -5.98 -2.03 -4.41
C ASP A 184 -7.26 -1.23 -4.74
N ASN A 185 -8.42 -1.84 -4.51
CA ASN A 185 -9.73 -1.22 -4.71
C ASN A 185 -10.18 -0.46 -3.44
N CYS A 186 -9.30 0.38 -2.88
CA CYS A 186 -9.60 1.17 -1.69
C CYS A 186 -10.07 2.59 -2.07
N THR A 187 -11.34 2.91 -1.80
CA THR A 187 -11.94 4.20 -2.19
C THR A 187 -11.30 5.41 -1.50
N GLY A 188 -10.88 5.25 -0.24
CA GLY A 188 -10.23 6.31 0.52
C GLY A 188 -8.83 6.69 0.02
N GLN A 189 -8.20 5.82 -0.78
CA GLN A 189 -6.79 5.93 -1.15
C GLN A 189 -6.62 5.97 -2.67
N ASN A 190 -7.00 4.88 -3.35
CA ASN A 190 -6.69 4.64 -4.75
C ASN A 190 -7.91 4.81 -5.68
N LYS A 191 -9.07 4.24 -5.33
CA LYS A 191 -10.27 4.28 -6.19
C LYS A 191 -11.12 5.51 -5.92
N ASN A 192 -10.59 6.67 -6.29
CA ASN A 192 -11.30 7.94 -6.21
C ASN A 192 -10.91 8.90 -7.34
N ASN A 193 -11.68 9.97 -7.44
CA ASN A 193 -11.52 10.97 -8.49
C ASN A 193 -10.18 11.71 -8.44
N ILE A 194 -9.52 11.84 -7.28
CA ILE A 194 -8.25 12.57 -7.19
C ILE A 194 -7.16 11.80 -7.92
N VAL A 195 -7.09 10.48 -7.72
CA VAL A 195 -6.13 9.61 -8.41
C VAL A 195 -6.42 9.58 -9.92
N LEU A 196 -7.70 9.49 -10.31
CA LEU A 196 -8.09 9.53 -11.72
C LEU A 196 -7.73 10.87 -12.40
N TRP A 197 -8.01 12.00 -11.74
CA TRP A 197 -7.65 13.33 -12.21
C TRP A 197 -6.15 13.51 -12.29
N TYR A 198 -5.38 12.89 -11.39
CA TYR A 198 -3.92 12.90 -11.48
C TYR A 198 -3.42 12.21 -12.74
N ALA A 199 -3.97 11.06 -13.13
CA ALA A 199 -3.62 10.40 -14.39
C ALA A 199 -3.86 11.30 -15.60
N LEU A 200 -5.06 11.89 -15.67
CA LEU A 200 -5.42 12.85 -16.71
C LEU A 200 -4.46 14.04 -16.73
N TRP A 201 -4.16 14.61 -15.57
CA TRP A 201 -3.23 15.72 -15.44
C TRP A 201 -1.84 15.35 -15.97
N ARG A 202 -1.29 14.17 -15.62
CA ARG A 202 0.01 13.73 -16.14
C ARG A 202 0.03 13.57 -17.65
N VAL A 203 -1.02 12.98 -18.22
CA VAL A 203 -1.13 12.79 -19.67
C VAL A 203 -1.26 14.13 -20.39
N MET A 204 -2.12 15.03 -19.87
CA MET A 204 -2.35 16.34 -20.46
C MET A 204 -1.15 17.30 -20.35
N THR A 205 -0.33 17.13 -19.32
CA THR A 205 0.92 17.90 -19.14
C THR A 205 2.13 17.27 -19.84
N GLY A 206 1.93 16.16 -20.57
CA GLY A 206 2.98 15.51 -21.36
C GLY A 206 3.98 14.70 -20.55
N LEU A 207 3.70 14.43 -19.26
CA LEU A 207 4.54 13.56 -18.44
C LEU A 207 4.45 12.11 -18.89
N HIS A 208 3.28 11.69 -19.40
CA HIS A 208 3.02 10.37 -19.99
C HIS A 208 2.21 10.54 -21.29
N LYS A 209 2.38 9.62 -22.24
CA LYS A 209 1.52 9.51 -23.43
C LYS A 209 0.22 8.77 -23.13
N SER A 210 0.28 7.74 -22.29
CA SER A 210 -0.90 7.05 -21.78
C SER A 210 -0.69 6.49 -20.37
N ILE A 211 -1.78 6.37 -19.65
CA ILE A 211 -1.82 5.74 -18.33
C ILE A 211 -3.02 4.79 -18.30
N GLU A 212 -2.79 3.57 -17.80
CA GLU A 212 -3.82 2.59 -17.51
C GLU A 212 -3.81 2.24 -16.03
N TYR A 213 -4.89 2.55 -15.32
CA TYR A 213 -5.13 2.07 -13.96
C TYR A 213 -5.98 0.83 -14.00
N SER A 214 -5.59 -0.18 -13.24
CA SER A 214 -6.33 -1.43 -13.07
C SER A 214 -6.40 -1.78 -11.58
N MET A 215 -7.57 -2.15 -11.08
CA MET A 215 -7.76 -2.47 -9.67
C MET A 215 -8.07 -3.94 -9.46
N MET A 216 -7.39 -4.52 -8.48
CA MET A 216 -7.65 -5.89 -8.04
C MET A 216 -8.95 -5.98 -7.24
N ILE A 217 -9.63 -7.14 -7.29
CA ILE A 217 -10.82 -7.37 -6.46
C ILE A 217 -10.44 -7.35 -4.97
N ALA A 218 -11.19 -6.61 -4.17
CA ALA A 218 -10.96 -6.50 -2.73
C ALA A 218 -10.93 -7.87 -2.06
N GLY A 219 -9.93 -8.12 -1.19
CA GLY A 219 -9.69 -9.43 -0.58
C GLY A 219 -8.91 -10.42 -1.46
N HIS A 220 -8.78 -10.12 -2.76
CA HIS A 220 -7.99 -10.86 -3.74
C HIS A 220 -6.80 -10.04 -4.26
N THR A 221 -6.22 -9.22 -3.38
CA THR A 221 -5.23 -8.18 -3.70
C THR A 221 -3.81 -8.64 -3.38
N LYS A 222 -3.47 -9.91 -3.58
CA LYS A 222 -2.08 -10.36 -3.37
C LYS A 222 -1.19 -10.01 -4.58
N PHE A 223 -0.25 -9.09 -4.44
CA PHE A 223 0.69 -8.67 -5.50
C PHE A 223 2.04 -8.22 -4.91
N GLU A 224 3.05 -7.96 -5.75
CA GLU A 224 4.45 -7.73 -5.35
C GLU A 224 4.68 -6.71 -4.22
N PRO A 225 3.97 -5.56 -4.17
CA PRO A 225 4.00 -4.58 -3.09
C PRO A 225 3.67 -5.11 -1.69
N ASP A 226 3.16 -6.35 -1.56
CA ASP A 226 2.87 -7.03 -0.28
C ASP A 226 4.08 -7.24 0.65
N TRP A 227 5.25 -6.69 0.30
CA TRP A 227 6.44 -6.51 1.15
C TRP A 227 6.86 -7.76 1.93
N ALA A 228 6.45 -8.94 1.47
CA ALA A 228 6.49 -10.18 2.24
C ALA A 228 7.92 -10.55 2.64
N VAL A 229 8.90 -10.22 1.78
CA VAL A 229 10.33 -10.38 2.05
C VAL A 229 10.76 -9.44 3.18
N TRP A 230 10.53 -8.13 3.04
CA TRP A 230 10.88 -7.18 4.10
C TRP A 230 10.13 -7.48 5.41
N LYS A 231 8.87 -7.93 5.37
CA LYS A 231 8.10 -8.34 6.54
C LYS A 231 8.78 -9.43 7.36
N LEU A 232 9.36 -10.41 6.68
CA LEU A 232 10.10 -11.49 7.34
C LEU A 232 11.39 -10.98 7.98
N HIS A 233 12.10 -10.08 7.29
CA HIS A 233 13.31 -9.44 7.84
C HIS A 233 12.97 -8.52 9.02
N TRP A 234 11.94 -7.69 8.90
CA TRP A 234 11.47 -6.75 9.92
C TRP A 234 11.17 -7.47 11.24
N ARG A 235 10.43 -8.58 11.23
CA ARG A 235 10.10 -9.38 12.42
C ARG A 235 11.31 -9.89 13.19
N ASN A 236 12.44 -10.05 12.52
CA ASN A 236 13.69 -10.54 13.11
C ASN A 236 14.73 -9.42 13.27
N SER A 237 14.32 -8.16 13.09
CA SER A 237 15.21 -7.00 13.16
C SER A 237 15.09 -6.27 14.49
N ALA A 238 15.99 -5.32 14.71
CA ALA A 238 15.87 -4.28 15.71
C ALA A 238 15.99 -2.93 15.00
N ALA A 239 15.12 -1.99 15.38
CA ALA A 239 15.14 -0.62 14.88
C ALA A 239 14.56 0.31 15.93
N GLU A 240 15.36 1.23 16.43
CA GLU A 240 15.00 2.23 17.44
C GLU A 240 14.74 3.61 16.83
N THR A 241 15.18 3.84 15.59
CA THR A 241 15.02 5.09 14.83
C THR A 241 14.47 4.84 13.44
N LEU A 242 13.91 5.86 12.80
CA LEU A 242 13.42 5.76 11.41
C LEU A 242 14.55 5.43 10.41
N SER A 243 15.76 5.91 10.67
CA SER A 243 16.95 5.56 9.88
C SER A 243 17.28 4.07 9.97
N GLU A 244 17.15 3.47 11.15
CA GLU A 244 17.32 2.03 11.31
C GLU A 244 16.20 1.24 10.63
N VAL A 245 14.95 1.75 10.66
CA VAL A 245 13.85 1.18 9.86
C VAL A 245 14.23 1.16 8.37
N ALA A 246 14.75 2.26 7.84
CA ALA A 246 15.25 2.33 6.46
C ALA A 246 16.36 1.31 6.19
N GLU A 247 17.31 1.16 7.12
CA GLU A 247 18.37 0.17 7.02
C GLU A 247 17.83 -1.28 6.98
N THR A 248 16.72 -1.57 7.67
CA THR A 248 16.09 -2.90 7.58
C THR A 248 15.52 -3.18 6.18
N VAL A 249 15.02 -2.15 5.48
CA VAL A 249 14.55 -2.26 4.10
C VAL A 249 15.74 -2.59 3.19
N THR A 250 16.82 -1.81 3.26
CA THR A 250 18.02 -2.03 2.44
C THR A 250 18.58 -3.45 2.65
N ARG A 251 18.70 -3.89 3.90
CA ARG A 251 19.24 -5.22 4.25
C ARG A 251 18.33 -6.37 3.85
N SER A 252 17.06 -6.12 3.53
CA SER A 252 16.11 -7.17 3.12
C SER A 252 16.29 -7.64 1.68
N SER A 253 17.11 -6.96 0.88
CA SER A 253 17.40 -7.35 -0.50
C SER A 253 18.91 -7.36 -0.77
N ARG A 254 19.45 -8.52 -1.14
CA ARG A 254 20.89 -8.69 -1.44
C ARG A 254 21.36 -7.88 -2.65
N ASN A 255 20.48 -7.68 -3.62
CA ASN A 255 20.79 -7.02 -4.90
C ASN A 255 20.31 -5.56 -4.95
N GLY A 256 19.93 -4.98 -3.80
CA GLY A 256 19.45 -3.60 -3.74
C GLY A 256 18.12 -3.35 -4.44
N HIS A 257 17.28 -4.38 -4.61
CA HIS A 257 15.95 -4.21 -5.21
C HIS A 257 14.97 -3.51 -4.27
N ASN A 258 15.20 -3.56 -2.96
CA ASN A 258 14.39 -2.86 -1.96
C ASN A 258 15.08 -1.55 -1.58
N ILE A 259 14.44 -0.43 -1.88
CA ILE A 259 15.01 0.92 -1.76
C ILE A 259 14.19 1.69 -0.71
N PRO A 260 14.75 2.08 0.44
CA PRO A 260 14.05 2.96 1.35
C PRO A 260 14.05 4.42 0.83
N GLN A 261 12.90 5.07 0.93
CA GLN A 261 12.73 6.51 0.74
C GLN A 261 12.15 7.09 2.04
N VAL A 262 12.97 7.79 2.81
CA VAL A 262 12.49 8.49 4.02
C VAL A 262 11.85 9.80 3.58
N VAL A 263 10.59 10.01 3.96
CA VAL A 263 9.80 11.18 3.51
C VAL A 263 10.39 12.50 4.02
N GLY A 264 10.77 12.55 5.29
CA GLY A 264 11.41 13.68 5.95
C GLY A 264 12.88 13.93 5.66
N ASN A 265 13.46 13.27 4.65
CA ASN A 265 14.87 13.43 4.36
C ASN A 265 15.14 14.87 3.87
N ILE A 266 16.02 15.61 4.56
CA ILE A 266 16.33 17.01 4.22
C ILE A 266 17.04 17.13 2.87
N GLN A 267 17.88 16.16 2.50
CA GLN A 267 18.58 16.17 1.21
C GLN A 267 17.66 15.81 0.04
N ASP A 268 16.59 15.08 0.31
CA ASP A 268 15.68 14.57 -0.71
C ASP A 268 14.26 14.39 -0.15
N PRO A 269 13.55 15.52 0.07
CA PRO A 269 12.27 15.50 0.76
C PRO A 269 11.15 15.07 -0.19
N VAL A 270 10.22 14.27 0.34
CA VAL A 270 8.98 13.93 -0.36
C VAL A 270 7.92 14.95 0.04
N MET A 271 7.61 15.87 -0.88
CA MET A 271 6.59 16.89 -0.66
C MET A 271 5.18 16.31 -0.86
N PHE A 272 4.29 16.60 0.08
CA PHE A 272 2.86 16.30 -0.06
C PHE A 272 2.10 17.52 -0.57
N TYR A 273 1.09 17.30 -1.41
CA TYR A 273 0.33 18.37 -2.06
C TYR A 273 -1.19 18.25 -1.87
N GLU A 274 -1.85 19.41 -1.85
CA GLU A 274 -3.31 19.51 -1.89
C GLU A 274 -3.86 19.34 -3.31
N TRP A 275 -3.81 18.11 -3.82
CA TRP A 275 -4.22 17.76 -5.19
C TRP A 275 -5.68 18.07 -5.52
N LYS A 276 -6.63 17.81 -4.60
CA LYS A 276 -8.06 17.99 -4.88
C LYS A 276 -8.42 19.45 -5.20
N PRO A 277 -8.10 20.46 -4.36
CA PRO A 277 -8.40 21.86 -4.68
C PRO A 277 -7.82 22.35 -6.01
N TYR A 278 -6.66 21.83 -6.40
CA TYR A 278 -6.02 22.15 -7.68
C TYR A 278 -6.74 21.47 -8.86
N LEU A 279 -6.83 20.13 -8.85
CA LEU A 279 -7.34 19.35 -9.97
C LEU A 279 -8.84 19.54 -10.21
N GLN A 280 -9.63 19.80 -9.15
CA GLN A 280 -11.07 20.03 -9.28
C GLN A 280 -11.42 21.25 -10.13
N GLN A 281 -10.48 22.16 -10.38
CA GLN A 281 -10.71 23.33 -11.24
C GLN A 281 -10.83 22.95 -12.72
N TYR A 282 -10.21 21.83 -13.11
CA TYR A 282 -10.10 21.37 -14.48
C TYR A 282 -11.05 20.21 -14.79
N PHE A 283 -11.29 19.33 -13.81
CA PHE A 283 -11.99 18.07 -14.03
C PHE A 283 -13.33 17.95 -13.30
N LYS A 284 -14.27 17.27 -13.95
CA LYS A 284 -15.56 16.81 -13.42
C LYS A 284 -15.36 15.50 -12.68
N THR A 285 -16.20 15.27 -11.70
CA THR A 285 -16.27 13.98 -11.00
C THR A 285 -16.88 12.93 -11.92
N LEU A 286 -16.18 11.80 -12.09
CA LEU A 286 -16.75 10.58 -12.63
C LEU A 286 -17.69 9.98 -11.58
N LYS A 287 -18.98 9.92 -11.91
CA LYS A 287 -20.00 9.26 -11.09
C LYS A 287 -19.81 7.75 -11.18
N HIS A 288 -20.25 7.02 -10.16
CA HIS A 288 -20.22 5.55 -10.16
C HIS A 288 -18.82 4.95 -10.41
N ILE A 289 -17.76 5.67 -10.01
CA ILE A 289 -16.37 5.23 -10.19
C ILE A 289 -16.12 3.82 -9.61
N THR A 290 -16.87 3.43 -8.58
CA THR A 290 -16.80 2.13 -7.91
C THR A 290 -17.14 0.95 -8.83
N ASP A 291 -17.84 1.20 -9.93
CA ASP A 291 -18.39 0.15 -10.79
C ASP A 291 -17.32 -0.34 -11.80
N TYR A 292 -16.29 0.48 -12.04
CA TYR A 292 -15.23 0.19 -13.00
C TYR A 292 -13.95 -0.33 -12.34
N HIS A 293 -13.25 -1.28 -12.94
CA HIS A 293 -11.93 -1.76 -12.47
C HIS A 293 -10.77 -1.32 -13.35
N HIS A 294 -11.03 -0.85 -14.58
CA HIS A 294 -10.00 -0.36 -15.48
C HIS A 294 -10.33 1.05 -15.95
N PHE A 295 -9.30 1.90 -15.97
CA PHE A 295 -9.38 3.27 -16.44
C PHE A 295 -8.18 3.54 -17.35
N TYR A 296 -8.45 4.00 -18.56
CA TYR A 296 -7.45 4.30 -19.56
C TYR A 296 -7.60 5.76 -20.02
N MET A 297 -6.48 6.45 -20.14
CA MET A 297 -6.40 7.80 -20.67
C MET A 297 -5.13 7.96 -21.50
N ASP A 298 -5.24 8.70 -22.59
CA ASP A 298 -4.16 8.92 -23.54
C ASP A 298 -4.12 10.36 -24.07
N SER A 299 -2.99 10.72 -24.65
CA SER A 299 -2.68 12.06 -25.13
C SER A 299 -3.48 12.47 -26.38
N GLN A 300 -4.03 11.51 -27.15
CA GLN A 300 -4.86 11.79 -28.33
C GLN A 300 -6.28 12.19 -27.92
N HIS A 301 -6.79 11.64 -26.81
CA HIS A 301 -8.14 11.90 -26.30
C HIS A 301 -8.10 12.73 -25.01
N GLN A 302 -7.66 13.99 -25.11
CA GLN A 302 -7.50 14.86 -23.94
C GLN A 302 -8.77 14.99 -23.08
N GLY A 303 -8.61 14.73 -21.78
CA GLY A 303 -9.71 14.81 -20.82
C GLY A 303 -10.68 13.64 -20.81
N VAL A 304 -10.50 12.67 -21.70
CA VAL A 304 -11.35 11.49 -21.80
C VAL A 304 -10.76 10.35 -20.97
N VAL A 305 -11.65 9.68 -20.24
CA VAL A 305 -11.33 8.44 -19.52
C VAL A 305 -12.18 7.32 -20.10
N THR A 306 -11.52 6.28 -20.60
CA THR A 306 -12.14 5.04 -21.03
C THR A 306 -12.18 4.06 -19.86
N CYS A 307 -13.38 3.64 -19.46
CA CYS A 307 -13.62 2.79 -18.31
C CYS A 307 -14.10 1.39 -18.75
N ARG A 308 -13.69 0.35 -18.03
CA ARG A 308 -14.27 -1.00 -18.14
C ARG A 308 -14.66 -1.52 -16.77
N GLU A 309 -15.80 -2.19 -16.69
CA GLU A 309 -16.24 -2.86 -15.46
C GLU A 309 -15.23 -3.92 -15.05
N ASN A 310 -14.90 -4.84 -15.96
CA ASN A 310 -13.91 -5.91 -15.79
C ASN A 310 -12.96 -5.95 -17.00
N ALA A 311 -11.96 -6.84 -16.98
CA ALA A 311 -10.94 -6.88 -18.04
C ALA A 311 -11.53 -7.26 -19.42
N SER A 312 -12.55 -8.11 -19.44
CA SER A 312 -13.27 -8.55 -20.63
C SER A 312 -14.50 -7.70 -21.00
N SER A 313 -14.88 -6.73 -20.15
CA SER A 313 -16.06 -5.89 -20.38
C SER A 313 -15.85 -4.90 -21.53
N GLU A 314 -16.97 -4.47 -22.11
CA GLU A 314 -16.98 -3.35 -23.05
C GLU A 314 -16.47 -2.06 -22.40
N SER A 315 -16.01 -1.15 -23.26
CA SER A 315 -15.41 0.11 -22.84
C SER A 315 -16.37 1.28 -22.98
N TYR A 316 -16.42 2.14 -21.96
CA TYR A 316 -17.25 3.35 -21.92
C TYR A 316 -16.36 4.58 -21.77
N SER A 317 -16.57 5.60 -22.60
CA SER A 317 -15.75 6.83 -22.57
C SER A 317 -16.47 8.00 -21.92
N PHE A 318 -15.79 8.68 -21.01
CA PHE A 318 -16.31 9.87 -20.31
C PHE A 318 -15.36 11.05 -20.46
N ASN A 319 -15.86 12.18 -20.96
CA ASN A 319 -15.09 13.42 -20.95
C ASN A 319 -15.22 14.12 -19.60
N LEU A 320 -14.13 14.14 -18.85
CA LEU A 320 -14.06 14.76 -17.53
C LEU A 320 -13.59 16.21 -17.58
N LEU A 321 -13.19 16.79 -18.70
CA LEU A 321 -12.84 18.21 -18.73
C LEU A 321 -14.06 19.10 -18.47
N LYS A 322 -13.87 20.10 -17.59
CA LYS A 322 -14.84 21.16 -17.35
C LYS A 322 -14.93 22.11 -18.53
N CYS A 323 -13.79 22.48 -19.11
CA CYS A 323 -13.69 23.42 -20.21
C CYS A 323 -12.52 23.04 -21.12
N LYS A 324 -12.72 23.02 -22.43
CA LYS A 324 -11.66 22.67 -23.40
C LYS A 324 -10.53 23.70 -23.46
N THR A 325 -10.80 24.96 -23.10
CA THR A 325 -9.82 26.05 -23.15
C THR A 325 -9.08 26.26 -21.83
N LYS A 326 -9.55 25.66 -20.73
CA LYS A 326 -8.92 25.74 -19.41
C LYS A 326 -8.33 24.37 -19.06
N THR A 327 -7.11 24.12 -19.55
CA THR A 327 -6.34 22.91 -19.26
C THR A 327 -5.33 23.17 -18.15
N PRO A 328 -4.90 22.14 -17.41
CA PRO A 328 -3.83 22.30 -16.44
C PRO A 328 -2.54 22.77 -17.13
N PRO A 329 -1.87 23.81 -16.62
CA PRO A 329 -0.59 24.25 -17.16
C PRO A 329 0.51 23.23 -16.88
N GLY A 330 1.45 23.09 -17.82
CA GLY A 330 2.62 22.23 -17.66
C GLY A 330 3.59 22.82 -16.63
N GLY A 331 4.13 21.98 -15.75
CA GLY A 331 5.15 22.36 -14.76
C GLY A 331 4.63 23.00 -13.47
N GLU A 332 3.33 23.31 -13.36
CA GLU A 332 2.75 23.83 -12.11
C GLU A 332 2.28 22.69 -11.20
N LEU A 333 2.77 22.74 -9.95
CA LEU A 333 2.36 21.83 -8.87
C LEU A 333 1.36 22.52 -7.92
N PRO A 334 0.49 21.74 -7.24
CA PRO A 334 -0.41 22.29 -6.23
C PRO A 334 0.36 22.89 -5.05
N GLN A 335 -0.38 23.57 -4.16
CA GLN A 335 0.20 24.04 -2.90
C GLN A 335 0.65 22.86 -2.02
N PRO A 336 1.86 22.93 -1.42
CA PRO A 336 2.31 21.94 -0.46
C PRO A 336 1.38 21.87 0.76
N SER A 337 1.11 20.65 1.23
CA SER A 337 0.38 20.41 2.47
C SER A 337 1.29 20.69 3.67
N ASN A 338 0.74 21.36 4.69
CA ASN A 338 1.47 21.60 5.94
C ASN A 338 1.54 20.31 6.78
N MET A 339 2.75 19.89 7.13
CA MET A 339 2.96 18.83 8.11
C MET A 339 2.63 19.36 9.50
N LYS A 340 1.75 18.67 10.22
CA LYS A 340 1.28 19.10 11.55
C LYS A 340 2.28 18.78 12.67
N GLY A 341 3.20 17.84 12.43
CA GLY A 341 4.04 17.29 13.49
C GLY A 341 3.23 16.38 14.43
N LEU A 342 3.86 16.00 15.53
CA LEU A 342 3.19 15.26 16.60
C LEU A 342 2.44 16.21 17.53
N GLU A 343 1.20 15.87 17.86
CA GLU A 343 0.45 16.56 18.91
C GLU A 343 1.22 16.52 20.25
N PRO A 344 1.24 17.62 21.04
CA PRO A 344 2.00 17.68 22.29
C PRO A 344 1.71 16.52 23.26
N ALA A 345 0.45 16.10 23.37
CA ALA A 345 0.06 14.94 24.16
C ALA A 345 0.79 13.68 23.67
N ARG A 346 0.81 13.43 22.35
CA ARG A 346 1.50 12.27 21.76
C ARG A 346 3.01 12.33 21.99
N GLN A 347 3.61 13.51 21.94
CA GLN A 347 5.04 13.70 22.27
C GLN A 347 5.33 13.28 23.72
N TRP A 348 4.51 13.72 24.69
CA TRP A 348 4.64 13.32 26.09
C TRP A 348 4.45 11.81 26.30
N TYR A 349 3.47 11.21 25.62
CA TYR A 349 3.29 9.75 25.66
C TYR A 349 4.55 9.01 25.20
N LEU A 350 5.15 9.42 24.08
CA LEU A 350 6.37 8.79 23.58
C LEU A 350 7.52 8.97 24.60
N TYR A 351 7.67 10.17 25.16
CA TYR A 351 8.70 10.47 26.16
C TYR A 351 8.56 9.66 27.46
N GLU A 352 7.34 9.51 27.99
CA GLU A 352 7.11 8.86 29.28
C GLU A 352 6.95 7.34 29.15
N GLN A 353 6.24 6.89 28.11
CA GLN A 353 5.82 5.50 27.98
C GLN A 353 6.75 4.67 27.09
N ILE A 354 7.35 5.29 26.07
CA ILE A 354 8.11 4.57 25.04
C ILE A 354 9.62 4.71 25.23
N ARG A 355 10.10 5.88 25.66
CA ARG A 355 11.54 6.20 25.77
C ARG A 355 12.38 5.17 26.52
N GLN A 356 11.86 4.57 27.59
CA GLN A 356 12.56 3.53 28.38
C GLN A 356 12.85 2.25 27.58
N HIS A 357 12.18 2.06 26.44
CA HIS A 357 12.33 0.90 25.56
C HIS A 357 13.32 1.15 24.41
N CYS A 358 13.92 2.34 24.34
CA CYS A 358 15.08 2.62 23.50
C CYS A 358 16.34 2.33 24.33
N TYR A 359 17.23 1.47 23.84
CA TYR A 359 18.46 1.07 24.53
C TYR A 359 19.55 2.14 24.38
N SER A 360 19.69 2.75 23.20
CA SER A 360 20.68 3.82 22.99
C SER A 360 20.14 5.20 23.39
N ASP A 361 20.99 6.04 23.99
CA ASP A 361 20.62 7.41 24.33
C ASP A 361 20.38 8.28 23.11
N SER A 362 21.08 7.99 22.01
CA SER A 362 20.82 8.61 20.70
C SER A 362 19.38 8.34 20.24
N ALA A 363 18.95 7.07 20.22
CA ALA A 363 17.59 6.73 19.81
C ALA A 363 16.53 7.31 20.75
N LYS A 364 16.79 7.36 22.06
CA LYS A 364 15.89 8.06 23.01
C LYS A 364 15.65 9.50 22.57
N ASN A 365 16.71 10.23 22.23
CA ASN A 365 16.62 11.64 21.87
C ASN A 365 16.06 11.90 20.47
N ILE A 366 16.22 10.97 19.54
CA ILE A 366 15.67 11.07 18.18
C ILE A 366 14.19 10.64 18.15
N THR A 367 13.88 9.48 18.72
CA THR A 367 12.56 8.84 18.59
C THR A 367 11.57 9.35 19.63
N CYS A 368 12.04 9.63 20.85
CA CYS A 368 11.21 10.05 21.98
C CYS A 368 11.83 11.27 22.72
N PRO A 369 12.07 12.40 22.04
CA PRO A 369 12.62 13.60 22.67
C PRO A 369 11.72 14.14 23.78
N LYS A 370 12.30 14.90 24.70
CA LYS A 370 11.52 15.65 25.69
C LYS A 370 10.69 16.72 24.96
N PRO A 371 9.36 16.78 25.16
CA PRO A 371 8.53 17.80 24.51
C PRO A 371 8.91 19.21 24.95
N LEU A 372 8.78 20.17 24.05
CA LEU A 372 9.01 21.59 24.34
C LEU A 372 7.85 22.22 25.12
N VAL A 373 6.61 21.80 24.81
CA VAL A 373 5.39 22.30 25.47
C VAL A 373 5.29 21.70 26.89
N PRO A 374 5.20 22.53 27.94
CA PRO A 374 5.05 22.05 29.32
C PRO A 374 3.81 21.17 29.50
N LYS A 375 3.94 20.05 30.22
CA LYS A 375 2.85 19.08 30.43
C LYS A 375 1.59 19.69 31.05
N LYS A 376 1.75 20.70 31.91
CA LYS A 376 0.67 21.43 32.59
C LYS A 376 -0.26 22.21 31.63
N GLU A 377 0.18 22.45 30.39
CA GLU A 377 -0.58 23.19 29.37
C GLU A 377 -1.34 22.26 28.41
N ILE A 378 -1.34 20.94 28.65
CA ILE A 378 -1.88 19.94 27.73
C ILE A 378 -3.04 19.20 28.38
N ASP A 379 -4.18 19.18 27.69
CA ASP A 379 -5.30 18.31 28.04
C ASP A 379 -5.01 16.85 27.64
N LEU A 380 -4.76 16.00 28.63
CA LEU A 380 -4.42 14.59 28.43
C LEU A 380 -5.65 13.68 28.24
N THR A 381 -6.88 14.18 28.42
CA THR A 381 -8.10 13.38 28.32
C THR A 381 -8.42 12.88 26.90
N GLN A 382 -7.82 13.50 25.87
CA GLN A 382 -8.02 13.12 24.46
C GLN A 382 -7.23 11.87 24.02
N GLN A 383 -6.25 11.41 24.82
CA GLN A 383 -5.41 10.25 24.48
C GLN A 383 -6.14 8.90 24.52
N ASP A 384 -7.09 8.72 25.44
CA ASP A 384 -7.77 7.44 25.62
C ASP A 384 -8.67 7.08 24.44
N GLN A 385 -9.24 8.08 23.76
CA GLN A 385 -10.09 7.87 22.59
C GLN A 385 -9.29 7.48 21.33
N HIS A 386 -8.08 8.02 21.16
CA HIS A 386 -7.23 7.72 20.01
C HIS A 386 -6.56 6.34 20.12
N ASN A 387 -6.26 5.90 21.35
CA ASN A 387 -5.74 4.55 21.65
C ASN A 387 -6.84 3.48 21.65
N ALA A 388 -8.08 3.82 22.06
CA ALA A 388 -9.23 2.91 22.00
C ALA A 388 -9.62 2.56 20.55
N LYS A 389 -9.57 3.53 19.62
CA LYS A 389 -9.85 3.30 18.19
C LYS A 389 -8.81 2.40 17.51
N SER A 390 -7.55 2.39 17.95
CA SER A 390 -6.50 1.49 17.42
C SER A 390 -6.52 0.08 18.05
N ASN A 391 -7.08 -0.08 19.24
CA ASN A 391 -7.10 -1.35 19.98
C ASN A 391 -8.38 -2.20 19.77
N GLY A 392 -9.33 -1.74 18.95
CA GLY A 392 -10.61 -2.43 18.69
C GLY A 392 -10.51 -3.85 18.14
N GLY A 393 -9.32 -4.30 17.70
CA GLY A 393 -9.10 -5.65 17.17
C GLY A 393 -8.49 -6.68 18.14
N ARG A 394 -8.07 -6.30 19.36
CA ARG A 394 -7.21 -7.16 20.21
C ARG A 394 -7.81 -7.66 21.52
N LYS A 395 -9.03 -7.25 21.90
CA LYS A 395 -9.66 -7.66 23.17
C LYS A 395 -10.43 -9.00 23.13
N LYS A 396 -10.52 -9.70 22.00
CA LYS A 396 -11.39 -10.89 21.87
C LYS A 396 -10.69 -12.22 21.52
N ALA A 397 -9.39 -12.33 21.72
CA ALA A 397 -8.67 -13.58 21.52
C ALA A 397 -7.78 -13.87 22.72
N LEU A 398 -8.39 -14.16 23.87
CA LEU A 398 -7.81 -14.84 25.03
C LEU A 398 -8.97 -15.01 26.03
N LEU A 399 -9.92 -15.86 25.67
CA LEU A 399 -10.87 -16.58 26.53
C LEU A 399 -11.76 -17.41 25.59
N ASN A 400 -11.18 -18.53 25.16
CA ASN A 400 -11.78 -19.85 24.89
C ASN A 400 -10.77 -20.68 24.11
#